data_AF-A0A2X2WMV2-F1
#
_entry.id   AF-A0A2X2WMV2-F1
#
_cell.length_a   1.000
_cell.length_b   1.000
_cell.length_c   1.000
_cell.angle_alpha   90.00
_cell.angle_beta   90.00
_cell.angle_gamma   90.00
#
_symmetry.space_group_name_H-M   'P 1'
#
loop_
_entity.id
_entity.type
_entity.pdbx_description
1 polymer ?
#
loop_
_entity_poly.entity_id
_entity_poly.type
_entity_poly.pdbx_seq_one_letter_code
_entity_poly.pdbx_strand_id
1 'polypeptide(L)'
;MGPERCLLCGAIIPEGSQVCPVCMSEYGPAELEPEQELRDIAEVLKITANTDRNIQNSMEAILRIADRLERKKRNAAAGKEV
;
A
#
# COMPACT_ATOMS: atom_id res chain seq x y z
N MET A 1 -13.10 42.86 -19.07
CA MET A 1 -13.02 42.02 -17.86
C MET A 1 -12.55 42.92 -16.73
N GLY A 2 -13.21 42.92 -15.57
CA GLY A 2 -12.67 43.59 -14.37
C GLY A 2 -11.59 42.71 -13.72
N PRO A 3 -10.74 43.26 -12.83
CA PRO A 3 -9.74 42.46 -12.14
C PRO A 3 -10.39 41.37 -11.28
N GLU A 4 -9.78 40.19 -11.27
CA GLU A 4 -10.20 39.09 -10.39
C GLU A 4 -9.97 39.45 -8.92
N ARG A 5 -10.82 38.94 -8.03
CA ARG A 5 -10.78 39.22 -6.59
C ARG A 5 -10.78 37.93 -5.80
N CYS A 6 -10.03 37.93 -4.70
CA CYS A 6 -9.97 36.83 -3.75
C CYS A 6 -11.35 36.56 -3.16
N LEU A 7 -11.78 35.29 -3.19
CA LEU A 7 -13.05 34.85 -2.64
C LEU A 7 -13.14 34.96 -1.11
N LEU A 8 -12.02 35.04 -0.41
CA LEU A 8 -11.96 35.09 1.07
C LEU A 8 -11.91 36.52 1.61
N CYS A 9 -11.11 37.41 1.03
CA CYS A 9 -10.89 38.77 1.55
C CYS A 9 -11.18 39.92 0.56
N GLY A 10 -11.51 39.62 -0.69
CA GLY A 10 -11.84 40.63 -1.72
C GLY A 10 -10.65 41.40 -2.33
N ALA A 11 -9.41 41.08 -1.93
CA ALA A 11 -8.19 41.65 -2.51
C ALA A 11 -8.06 41.34 -4.01
N ILE A 12 -7.43 42.24 -4.77
CA ILE A 12 -7.14 42.02 -6.20
C ILE A 12 -6.11 40.88 -6.34
N ILE A 13 -6.37 39.94 -7.25
CA ILE A 13 -5.50 38.79 -7.51
C ILE A 13 -5.13 38.69 -8.99
N PRO A 14 -4.01 38.01 -9.32
CA PRO A 14 -3.65 37.72 -10.70
C PRO A 14 -4.72 36.89 -11.41
N GLU A 15 -4.89 37.10 -12.71
CA GLU A 15 -5.83 36.31 -13.53
C GLU A 15 -5.51 34.81 -13.42
N GLY A 16 -6.55 33.99 -13.23
CA GLY A 16 -6.44 32.54 -13.05
C GLY A 16 -6.17 32.06 -11.61
N SER A 17 -6.05 32.96 -10.64
CA SER A 17 -6.02 32.61 -9.20
C SER A 17 -7.39 32.81 -8.58
N GLN A 18 -7.80 32.00 -7.60
CA GLN A 18 -9.09 32.17 -6.89
C GLN A 18 -8.93 32.78 -5.48
N VAL A 19 -7.75 32.60 -4.88
CA VAL A 19 -7.43 33.02 -3.50
C VAL A 19 -6.09 33.76 -3.50
N CYS A 20 -5.97 34.85 -2.73
CA CYS A 20 -4.71 35.58 -2.64
C CYS A 20 -3.66 34.81 -1.81
N PRO A 21 -2.35 35.05 -2.00
CA PRO A 21 -1.30 34.34 -1.26
C PRO A 21 -1.43 34.44 0.26
N VAL A 22 -1.95 35.55 0.78
CA VAL A 22 -2.17 35.77 2.22
C VAL A 22 -3.24 34.81 2.75
N CYS A 23 -4.44 34.82 2.15
CA CYS A 23 -5.50 33.91 2.57
C CYS A 23 -5.19 32.44 2.24
N MET A 24 -4.38 32.17 1.22
CA MET A 24 -3.88 30.81 0.93
C MET A 24 -2.89 30.34 2.00
N SER A 25 -2.13 31.23 2.63
CA SER A 25 -1.24 30.86 3.75
C SER A 25 -2.01 30.71 5.06
N GLU A 26 -3.08 31.48 5.27
CA GLU A 26 -3.88 31.45 6.52
C GLU A 26 -4.97 30.36 6.52
N TYR A 27 -5.58 30.12 5.35
CA TYR A 27 -6.73 29.22 5.16
C TYR A 27 -6.51 28.19 4.06
N GLY A 28 -5.34 28.20 3.41
CA GLY A 28 -4.94 27.05 2.62
C GLY A 28 -4.87 25.82 3.52
N PRO A 29 -4.85 24.62 2.92
CA PRO A 29 -4.71 23.41 3.71
C PRO A 29 -3.47 23.56 4.60
N ALA A 30 -3.71 23.74 5.91
CA ALA A 30 -2.70 23.44 6.91
C ALA A 30 -2.21 22.04 6.59
N GLU A 31 -0.89 21.89 6.52
CA GLU A 31 -0.15 20.70 6.14
C GLU A 31 -0.96 19.41 6.30
N LEU A 32 -1.13 18.72 5.19
CA LEU A 32 -1.65 17.38 5.26
C LEU A 32 -0.47 16.49 5.73
N GLU A 33 -0.48 16.18 7.02
CA GLU A 33 0.09 14.98 7.65
C GLU A 33 -0.39 13.59 7.09
N PRO A 34 -1.29 13.37 6.10
CA PRO A 34 -1.47 12.07 5.48
C PRO A 34 -0.30 11.65 4.58
N GLU A 35 0.66 12.50 4.21
CA GLU A 35 1.81 12.01 3.41
C GLU A 35 2.70 11.04 4.18
N GLN A 36 2.86 11.20 5.49
CA GLN A 36 3.62 10.24 6.31
C GLN A 36 2.82 8.97 6.55
N GLU A 37 1.54 9.07 6.93
CA GLU A 37 0.70 7.88 7.13
C GLU A 37 0.54 7.06 5.83
N LEU A 38 0.41 7.72 4.67
CA LEU A 38 0.37 7.04 3.37
C LEU A 38 1.71 6.39 3.00
N ARG A 39 2.85 6.91 3.47
CA ARG A 39 4.17 6.28 3.31
C ARG A 39 4.31 5.03 4.17
N ASP A 40 3.87 5.09 5.42
CA ASP A 40 3.91 3.95 6.34
C ASP A 40 3.01 2.81 5.83
N ILE A 41 1.81 3.15 5.33
CA ILE A 41 0.91 2.18 4.68
C ILE A 41 1.58 1.59 3.43
N ALA A 42 2.23 2.41 2.60
CA ALA A 42 2.95 1.92 1.42
C ALA A 42 4.14 0.99 1.76
N GLU A 43 4.81 1.21 2.90
CA GLU A 43 5.89 0.36 3.40
C GLU A 43 5.37 -0.97 3.93
N VAL A 44 4.27 -0.97 4.68
CA VAL A 44 3.55 -2.19 5.09
C VAL A 44 3.09 -2.98 3.85
N LEU A 45 2.53 -2.32 2.84
CA LEU A 45 2.12 -2.96 1.59
C LEU A 45 3.33 -3.53 0.80
N LYS A 46 4.48 -2.84 0.80
CA LYS A 46 5.73 -3.38 0.23
C LYS A 46 6.24 -4.63 0.95
N ILE A 47 6.10 -4.71 2.28
CA ILE A 47 6.43 -5.91 3.06
C ILE A 47 5.51 -7.07 2.64
N THR A 48 4.23 -6.80 2.41
CA THR A 48 3.29 -7.84 1.96
C THR A 48 3.60 -8.37 0.55
N ALA A 49 4.14 -7.54 -0.36
CA ALA A 49 4.54 -7.99 -1.69
C ALA A 49 5.67 -9.05 -1.69
N ASN A 50 6.55 -9.03 -0.68
CA ASN A 50 7.54 -10.09 -0.46
C ASN A 50 6.99 -11.28 0.35
N THR A 51 5.84 -11.11 1.00
CA THR A 51 5.16 -12.16 1.76
C THR A 51 4.50 -13.16 0.83
N ASP A 52 3.99 -12.74 -0.34
CA ASP A 52 3.40 -13.63 -1.33
C ASP A 52 4.39 -14.69 -1.84
N ARG A 53 5.64 -14.29 -2.13
CA ARG A 53 6.70 -15.23 -2.55
C ARG A 53 7.03 -16.22 -1.43
N ASN A 54 7.10 -15.73 -0.18
CA ASN A 54 7.39 -16.57 0.98
C ASN A 54 6.24 -17.56 1.26
N ILE A 55 4.99 -17.15 1.08
CA ILE A 55 3.81 -18.02 1.18
C ILE A 55 3.81 -19.06 0.05
N GLN A 56 4.07 -18.66 -1.20
CA GLN A 56 4.18 -19.59 -2.33
C GLN A 56 5.28 -20.64 -2.11
N ASN A 57 6.47 -20.21 -1.71
CA ASN A 57 7.59 -21.11 -1.41
C ASN A 57 7.25 -22.06 -0.25
N SER A 58 6.58 -21.55 0.78
CA SER A 58 6.14 -22.36 1.93
C SER A 58 5.09 -23.39 1.51
N MET A 59 4.12 -23.00 0.67
CA MET A 59 3.09 -23.89 0.13
C MET A 59 3.72 -25.02 -0.71
N GLU A 60 4.66 -24.70 -1.60
CA GLU A 60 5.40 -25.70 -2.36
C GLU A 60 6.18 -26.66 -1.45
N ALA A 61 6.85 -26.14 -0.42
CA ALA A 61 7.59 -26.97 0.53
C ALA A 61 6.66 -27.91 1.29
N ILE A 62 5.48 -27.44 1.72
CA ILE A 62 4.46 -28.25 2.38
C ILE A 62 3.97 -29.38 1.46
N LEU A 63 3.66 -29.09 0.19
CA LEU A 63 3.22 -30.11 -0.77
C LEU A 63 4.30 -31.18 -1.02
N ARG A 64 5.58 -30.80 -1.13
CA ARG A 64 6.70 -31.75 -1.25
C ARG A 64 6.88 -32.61 0.01
N ILE A 65 6.58 -32.07 1.19
CA ILE A 65 6.58 -32.86 2.44
C ILE A 65 5.43 -33.87 2.43
N ALA A 66 4.23 -33.43 2.05
CA ALA A 66 3.05 -34.29 1.97
C ALA A 66 3.28 -35.48 1.01
N ASP A 67 3.78 -35.23 -0.20
CA ASP A 67 4.09 -36.29 -1.18
C ASP A 67 5.14 -37.29 -0.64
N ARG A 68 6.20 -36.80 0.01
CA ARG A 68 7.21 -37.68 0.64
C ARG A 68 6.60 -38.55 1.75
N LEU A 69 5.69 -38.01 2.56
CA LEU A 69 5.02 -38.76 3.62
C LEU A 69 4.06 -39.82 3.05
N GLU A 70 3.31 -39.50 2.00
CA GLU A 70 2.47 -40.47 1.31
C GLU A 70 3.28 -41.62 0.72
N ARG A 71 4.37 -41.32 0.02
CA ARG A 71 5.27 -42.36 -0.54
C ARG A 71 5.86 -43.25 0.55
N LYS A 72 6.31 -42.66 1.66
CA LYS A 72 6.79 -43.43 2.83
C LYS A 72 5.69 -44.34 3.39
N LYS A 73 4.46 -43.85 3.52
CA LYS A 73 3.31 -44.64 4.00
C LYS A 73 3.00 -45.81 3.06
N ARG A 74 2.99 -45.58 1.74
CA ARG A 74 2.78 -46.62 0.73
C ARG A 74 3.89 -47.68 0.76
N ASN A 75 5.15 -47.26 0.85
CA ASN A 75 6.28 -48.18 0.92
C ASN A 75 6.29 -49.01 2.23
N ALA A 76 5.90 -48.40 3.35
CA ALA A 76 5.74 -49.10 4.62
C ALA A 76 4.57 -50.10 4.62
N ALA A 77 3.52 -49.84 3.84
CA ALA A 77 2.42 -50.78 3.63
C ALA A 77 2.84 -51.95 2.72
N ALA A 78 3.55 -51.67 1.63
CA ALA A 78 4.02 -52.67 0.68
C ALA A 78 5.10 -53.60 1.27
N GLY A 79 5.94 -53.11 2.17
CA GLY A 79 6.95 -53.93 2.87
C GLY A 79 6.40 -54.83 3.98
N LYS A 80 5.07 -54.89 4.14
CA LYS A 80 4.39 -55.69 5.18
C LYS A 80 3.71 -56.95 4.62
N GLU A 81 3.77 -57.18 3.31
CA GLU A 81 3.18 -58.33 2.60
C GLU A 81 4.22 -59.40 2.20
N VAL A 82 5.43 -59.39 2.77
CA VAL A 82 6.46 -60.44 2.60
C VAL A 82 6.82 -61.05 3.95
#